data_AF-B3MN21-F1
#
_entry.id   AF-B3MN21-F1
#
_cell.length_a   1.000
_cell.length_b   1.000
_cell.length_c   1.000
_cell.angle_alpha   90.00
_cell.angle_beta   90.00
_cell.angle_gamma   90.00
#
_symmetry.space_group_name_H-M   'P 1'
#
loop_
_entity.id
_entity.type
_entity.pdbx_description
1 polymer ?
#
loop_
_entity_poly.entity_id
_entity_poly.type
_entity_poly.pdbx_seq_one_letter_code
_entity_poly.pdbx_strand_id
1 'polypeptide(L)'
;MDHATADLKEFITDLVMPHQRCNVNIISDHITMLDGTKIKKQHTRKRRAHKSATLNRREYAKLGLNTLPTRQMKYEDALPLNSLWKGYIQEHLGLREGDQVPQVHDSRYEEFSKQLVKMDLHGAQLTVIQSKCKTLEGLHGICVMDTKNILKLLGLDHRIRSIPKSECVFGLKVGNMDFTIFGQHLNIRPAERSVKKIKSYVEPFK
;
A
#
# COMPACT_ATOMS: atom_id res chain seq x y z
N MET A 1 -2.37 55.52 -13.70
CA MET A 1 -2.13 55.29 -12.25
C MET A 1 -3.36 55.70 -11.45
N ASP A 2 -4.06 56.74 -11.87
CA ASP A 2 -5.20 57.34 -11.14
C ASP A 2 -6.44 56.46 -11.01
N HIS A 3 -6.69 55.53 -11.94
CA HIS A 3 -7.81 54.60 -11.81
C HIS A 3 -7.62 53.56 -10.69
N ALA A 4 -6.38 53.11 -10.45
CA ALA A 4 -6.10 52.10 -9.42
C ALA A 4 -6.20 52.68 -8.00
N THR A 5 -5.89 53.97 -7.84
CA THR A 5 -6.00 54.66 -6.55
C THR A 5 -7.45 55.04 -6.22
N ALA A 6 -8.29 55.25 -7.22
CA ALA A 6 -9.73 55.49 -7.05
C ALA A 6 -10.46 54.26 -6.49
N ASP A 7 -10.25 53.09 -7.07
CA ASP A 7 -10.83 51.81 -6.59
C ASP A 7 -10.39 51.50 -5.15
N LEU A 8 -9.11 51.74 -4.82
CA LEU A 8 -8.59 51.56 -3.46
C LEU A 8 -9.22 52.54 -2.47
N LYS A 9 -9.45 53.79 -2.90
CA LYS A 9 -10.09 54.81 -2.07
C LYS A 9 -11.52 54.43 -1.72
N GLU A 10 -12.27 53.96 -2.70
CA GLU A 10 -13.64 53.47 -2.49
C GLU A 10 -13.65 52.30 -1.49
N PHE A 11 -12.78 51.31 -1.71
CA PHE A 11 -12.65 50.15 -0.81
C PHE A 11 -12.31 50.53 0.64
N ILE A 12 -11.34 51.43 0.85
CA ILE A 12 -10.95 51.86 2.21
C ILE A 12 -12.06 52.69 2.85
N THR A 13 -12.78 53.51 2.07
CA THR A 13 -13.86 54.37 2.57
C THR A 13 -15.05 53.54 3.07
N ASP A 14 -15.31 52.39 2.45
CA ASP A 14 -16.37 51.47 2.89
C ASP A 14 -16.07 50.77 4.21
N LEU A 15 -14.79 50.59 4.55
CA LEU A 15 -14.33 49.98 5.81
C LEU A 15 -14.37 50.96 7.00
N VAL A 16 -14.59 52.25 6.75
CA VAL A 16 -14.63 53.30 7.79
C VAL A 16 -16.07 53.68 8.13
N MET A 17 -16.32 53.97 9.41
CA MET A 17 -17.65 54.35 9.91
C MET A 17 -18.20 55.58 9.15
N PRO A 18 -19.51 55.64 8.84
CA PRO A 18 -20.08 56.62 7.91
C PRO A 18 -19.75 58.09 8.19
N HIS A 19 -19.66 58.48 9.47
CA HIS A 19 -19.38 59.84 9.89
C HIS A 19 -17.88 60.24 9.79
N GLN A 20 -16.98 59.28 9.56
CA GLN A 20 -15.54 59.51 9.43
C GLN A 20 -15.05 59.40 7.99
N ARG A 21 -15.92 59.03 7.04
CA ARG A 21 -15.58 58.83 5.61
C ARG A 21 -15.05 60.10 4.95
N CYS A 22 -15.52 61.27 5.35
CA CYS A 22 -15.06 62.57 4.84
C CYS A 22 -13.59 62.87 5.17
N ASN A 23 -12.99 62.17 6.15
CA ASN A 23 -11.61 62.39 6.59
C ASN A 23 -10.62 61.36 5.99
N VAL A 24 -11.07 60.47 5.10
CA VAL A 24 -10.21 59.47 4.47
C VAL A 24 -9.42 60.12 3.33
N ASN A 25 -8.15 60.43 3.59
CA ASN A 25 -7.22 60.93 2.59
C ASN A 25 -6.11 59.90 2.33
N ILE A 26 -5.92 59.53 1.07
CA ILE A 26 -4.87 58.59 0.66
C ILE A 26 -3.67 59.41 0.18
N ILE A 27 -2.57 59.34 0.92
CA ILE A 27 -1.30 59.97 0.55
C ILE A 27 -0.62 59.06 -0.48
N SER A 28 -0.61 59.46 -1.76
CA SER A 28 -0.02 58.67 -2.86
C SER A 28 1.42 58.26 -2.59
N ASP A 29 2.17 59.12 -1.92
CA ASP A 29 3.61 58.99 -1.70
C ASP A 29 3.96 57.92 -0.66
N HIS A 30 2.98 57.50 0.15
CA HIS A 30 3.11 56.41 1.13
C HIS A 30 2.47 55.09 0.67
N ILE A 31 1.92 55.04 -0.55
CA ILE A 31 1.48 53.78 -1.14
C ILE A 31 2.72 53.03 -1.60
N THR A 32 3.28 52.18 -0.74
CA THR A 32 4.21 51.13 -1.18
C THR A 32 3.41 50.12 -1.99
N MET A 33 3.29 50.38 -3.29
CA MET A 33 2.87 49.37 -4.25
C MET A 33 3.87 48.22 -4.15
N LEU A 34 3.50 47.13 -3.49
CA LEU A 34 4.14 45.85 -3.72
C LEU A 34 3.75 45.44 -5.13
N ASP A 35 4.37 46.07 -6.12
CA ASP A 35 4.48 45.55 -7.47
C ASP A 35 5.26 44.26 -7.32
N GLY A 36 4.55 43.21 -6.93
CA GLY A 36 4.98 41.85 -7.10
C GLY A 36 5.18 41.74 -8.59
N THR A 37 6.41 41.99 -9.04
CA THR A 37 6.88 41.60 -10.36
C THR A 37 6.29 40.23 -10.54
N LYS A 38 5.38 40.08 -11.50
CA LYS A 38 4.86 38.75 -11.82
C LYS A 38 6.13 37.97 -12.10
N ILE A 39 6.58 37.17 -11.12
CA ILE A 39 7.68 36.26 -11.29
C ILE A 39 7.15 35.45 -12.44
N LYS A 40 7.66 35.73 -13.65
CA LYS A 40 7.31 34.97 -14.84
C LYS A 40 7.57 33.56 -14.38
N LYS A 41 6.51 32.79 -14.08
CA LYS A 41 6.63 31.40 -13.66
C LYS A 41 7.55 30.85 -14.72
N GLN A 42 8.80 30.57 -14.37
CA GLN A 42 9.79 30.17 -15.34
C GLN A 42 9.15 28.96 -15.98
N HIS A 43 8.66 29.14 -17.21
CA HIS A 43 7.98 28.10 -17.94
C HIS A 43 9.07 27.09 -18.19
N THR A 44 9.13 26.15 -17.26
CA THR A 44 9.86 24.90 -17.27
C THR A 44 11.15 25.01 -18.08
N ARG A 45 12.29 25.26 -17.42
CA ARG A 45 13.50 24.59 -17.89
C ARG A 45 13.08 23.15 -18.12
N LYS A 46 12.99 22.71 -19.38
CA LYS A 46 12.77 21.31 -19.72
C LYS A 46 13.90 20.61 -18.99
N ARG A 47 13.63 20.08 -17.79
CA ARG A 47 14.55 19.20 -17.11
C ARG A 47 14.84 18.17 -18.18
N ARG A 48 16.09 18.08 -18.62
CA ARG A 48 16.50 17.03 -19.56
C ARG A 48 15.83 15.77 -19.03
N ALA A 49 14.97 15.15 -19.84
CA ALA A 49 14.31 13.94 -19.42
C ALA A 49 15.44 12.95 -19.19
N HIS A 50 15.89 12.84 -17.93
CA HIS A 50 16.67 11.69 -17.53
C HIS A 50 15.75 10.54 -17.88
N LYS A 51 16.14 9.75 -18.89
CA LYS A 51 15.47 8.51 -19.21
C LYS A 51 15.59 7.69 -17.92
N SER A 52 14.58 7.75 -17.07
CA SER A 52 14.54 6.89 -15.91
C SER A 52 14.56 5.48 -16.49
N ALA A 53 15.47 4.64 -16.03
CA ALA A 53 15.48 3.22 -16.39
C ALA A 53 14.16 2.52 -16.01
N THR A 54 13.30 3.20 -15.24
CA THR A 54 11.98 2.76 -14.83
C THR A 54 10.89 3.21 -15.80
N LEU A 55 9.95 2.31 -16.07
CA LEU A 55 8.76 2.55 -16.87
C LEU A 55 7.90 3.68 -16.29
N ASN A 56 7.36 4.53 -17.16
CA ASN A 56 6.32 5.49 -16.78
C ASN A 56 5.00 4.74 -16.48
N ARG A 57 4.10 5.34 -15.69
CA ARG A 57 2.80 4.75 -15.31
C ARG A 57 1.95 4.36 -16.53
N ARG A 58 1.99 5.15 -17.61
CA ARG A 58 1.28 4.82 -18.87
C ARG A 58 1.86 3.57 -19.55
N GLU A 59 3.18 3.45 -19.58
CA GLU A 59 3.87 2.28 -20.15
C GLU A 59 3.62 1.03 -19.30
N TYR A 60 3.69 1.18 -17.97
CA TYR A 60 3.37 0.13 -17.00
C TYR A 60 1.96 -0.43 -17.18
N ALA A 61 0.97 0.46 -17.35
CA ALA A 61 -0.42 0.08 -17.60
C ALA A 61 -0.60 -0.58 -18.97
N LYS A 62 0.08 -0.09 -20.02
CA LYS A 62 0.04 -0.67 -21.36
C LYS A 62 0.59 -2.11 -21.38
N LEU A 63 1.58 -2.41 -20.53
CA LEU A 63 2.14 -3.76 -20.37
C LEU A 63 1.27 -4.68 -19.51
N GLY A 64 0.23 -4.18 -18.84
CA GLY A 64 -0.64 -4.99 -17.97
C GLY A 64 0.06 -5.56 -16.74
N LEU A 65 1.19 -4.99 -16.32
CA LEU A 65 1.94 -5.46 -15.17
C LEU A 65 1.06 -5.38 -13.89
N ASN A 66 1.10 -6.45 -13.08
CA ASN A 66 0.26 -6.61 -11.89
C ASN A 66 -1.25 -6.48 -12.14
N THR A 67 -1.69 -6.71 -13.38
CA THR A 67 -3.11 -6.73 -13.75
C THR A 67 -3.54 -8.17 -13.94
N LEU A 68 -4.54 -8.61 -13.16
CA LEU A 68 -5.16 -9.92 -13.37
C LEU A 68 -6.10 -9.84 -14.57
N PRO A 69 -6.30 -10.94 -15.31
CA PRO A 69 -7.21 -10.96 -16.44
C PRO A 69 -8.61 -10.51 -16.03
N THR A 70 -9.25 -9.71 -16.88
CA THR A 70 -10.64 -9.28 -16.70
C THR A 70 -11.61 -10.46 -16.83
N ARG A 71 -11.21 -11.49 -17.59
CA ARG A 71 -11.96 -12.74 -17.70
C ARG A 71 -11.89 -13.48 -16.36
N GLN A 72 -13.02 -14.07 -15.98
CA GLN A 72 -13.10 -14.87 -14.77
C GLN A 72 -12.11 -16.05 -14.85
N MET A 73 -11.12 -16.05 -13.95
CA MET A 73 -10.13 -17.11 -13.80
C MET A 73 -10.77 -18.30 -13.09
N LYS A 74 -10.59 -19.52 -13.61
CA LYS A 74 -11.10 -20.72 -12.95
C LYS A 74 -10.16 -21.12 -11.83
N TYR A 75 -10.71 -21.73 -10.78
CA TYR A 75 -9.92 -22.23 -9.66
C TYR A 75 -8.91 -23.30 -10.11
N GLU A 76 -9.31 -24.12 -11.08
CA GLU A 76 -8.48 -25.15 -11.71
C GLU A 76 -7.19 -24.59 -12.30
N ASP A 77 -7.24 -23.38 -12.88
CA ASP A 77 -6.08 -22.72 -13.49
C ASP A 77 -5.00 -22.37 -12.44
N ALA A 78 -5.38 -22.22 -11.17
CA ALA A 78 -4.47 -21.93 -10.07
C ALA A 78 -3.93 -23.19 -9.36
N LEU A 79 -4.46 -24.39 -9.66
CA LEU A 79 -3.99 -25.63 -9.05
C LEU A 79 -2.52 -25.95 -9.36
N PRO A 80 -2.01 -25.78 -10.60
CA PRO A 80 -0.60 -25.98 -10.88
C PRO A 80 0.30 -25.05 -10.06
N LEU A 81 -0.14 -23.81 -9.85
CA LEU A 81 0.57 -22.83 -9.01
C LEU A 81 0.61 -23.28 -7.55
N ASN A 82 -0.49 -23.82 -7.02
CA ASN A 82 -0.52 -24.40 -5.68
C ASN A 82 0.39 -25.62 -5.53
N SER A 83 0.42 -26.49 -6.55
CA SER A 83 1.31 -27.66 -6.55
C SER A 83 2.78 -27.26 -6.53
N LEU A 84 3.16 -26.25 -7.34
CA LEU A 84 4.52 -25.71 -7.33
C LEU A 84 4.87 -25.10 -5.96
N TRP A 85 3.93 -24.34 -5.38
CA TRP A 85 4.12 -23.73 -4.07
C TRP A 85 4.30 -24.77 -2.96
N LYS A 86 3.59 -25.91 -3.02
CA LYS A 86 3.76 -27.04 -2.09
C LYS A 86 5.17 -27.66 -2.14
N GLY A 87 5.75 -27.81 -3.33
CA GLY A 87 7.14 -28.26 -3.46
C GLY A 87 8.12 -27.24 -2.88
N TYR A 88 7.92 -25.96 -3.21
CA TYR A 88 8.75 -24.86 -2.71
C TYR A 88 8.74 -24.77 -1.17
N ILE A 89 7.57 -24.83 -0.54
CA ILE A 89 7.44 -24.72 0.93
C ILE A 89 8.10 -25.91 1.63
N GLN A 90 7.96 -27.11 1.07
CA GLN A 90 8.58 -28.33 1.60
C GLN A 90 10.11 -28.26 1.54
N GLU A 91 10.67 -27.89 0.39
CA GLU A 91 12.12 -27.78 0.21
C GLU A 91 12.72 -26.66 1.09
N HIS A 92 12.08 -25.48 1.10
CA HIS A 92 12.60 -24.32 1.82
C HIS A 92 12.51 -24.48 3.35
N LEU A 93 11.53 -25.21 3.87
CA LEU A 93 11.45 -25.54 5.30
C LEU A 93 12.14 -26.87 5.65
N GLY A 94 12.67 -27.60 4.66
CA GLY A 94 13.30 -28.90 4.84
C GLY A 94 12.35 -29.97 5.40
N LEU A 95 11.04 -29.85 5.14
CA LEU A 95 10.01 -30.74 5.68
C LEU A 95 9.92 -32.02 4.86
N ARG A 96 10.03 -33.17 5.52
CA ARG A 96 9.75 -34.50 4.96
C ARG A 96 8.42 -35.04 5.47
N GLU A 97 7.88 -36.02 4.76
CA GLU A 97 6.68 -36.73 5.22
C GLU A 97 6.95 -37.39 6.58
N GLY A 98 6.21 -36.97 7.61
CA GLY A 98 6.36 -37.44 8.98
C GLY A 98 7.20 -36.55 9.90
N ASP A 99 7.79 -35.46 9.39
CA ASP A 99 8.50 -34.50 10.24
C ASP A 99 7.54 -33.74 11.15
N GLN A 100 7.94 -33.62 12.41
CA GLN A 100 7.27 -32.74 13.37
C GLN A 100 7.92 -31.36 13.32
N VAL A 101 7.09 -30.33 13.23
CA VAL A 101 7.57 -28.94 13.24
C VAL A 101 7.72 -28.46 14.67
N PRO A 102 8.69 -27.55 14.93
CA PRO A 102 8.93 -27.05 16.27
C PRO A 102 7.65 -26.50 16.91
N GLN A 103 7.40 -26.91 18.15
CA GLN A 103 6.31 -26.36 18.94
C GLN A 103 6.69 -24.98 19.48
N VAL A 104 5.71 -24.21 19.95
CA VAL A 104 5.91 -22.82 20.42
C VAL A 104 7.00 -22.70 21.50
N HIS A 105 7.20 -23.76 22.29
CA HIS A 105 8.18 -23.81 23.38
C HIS A 105 9.60 -24.21 22.93
N ASP A 106 9.77 -24.65 21.68
CA ASP A 106 11.06 -25.04 21.14
C ASP A 106 11.87 -23.81 20.73
N SER A 107 13.17 -23.82 21.03
CA SER A 107 14.12 -22.77 20.62
C SER A 107 14.10 -22.52 19.10
N ARG A 108 13.83 -23.56 18.30
CA ARG A 108 13.75 -23.50 16.84
C ARG A 108 12.49 -22.82 16.30
N TYR A 109 11.46 -22.64 17.14
CA TYR A 109 10.17 -22.07 16.72
C TYR A 109 10.31 -20.65 16.20
N GLU A 110 11.14 -19.83 16.84
CA GLU A 110 11.30 -18.43 16.45
C GLU A 110 11.96 -18.30 15.08
N GLU A 111 13.00 -19.09 14.82
CA GLU A 111 13.67 -19.13 13.52
C GLU A 111 12.73 -19.63 12.42
N PHE A 112 12.03 -20.73 12.69
CA PHE A 112 11.05 -21.31 11.78
C PHE A 112 9.93 -20.32 11.44
N SER A 113 9.37 -19.65 12.45
CA SER A 113 8.32 -18.64 12.27
C SER A 113 8.82 -17.44 11.44
N LYS A 114 10.06 -16.99 11.66
CA LYS A 114 10.68 -15.93 10.85
C LYS A 114 10.89 -16.37 9.41
N GLN A 115 11.29 -17.61 9.17
CA GLN A 115 11.41 -18.15 7.82
C GLN A 115 10.05 -18.17 7.14
N LEU A 116 9.02 -18.71 7.79
CA LEU A 116 7.65 -18.80 7.26
C LEU A 116 7.10 -17.45 6.80
N VAL A 117 7.25 -16.39 7.62
CA VAL A 117 6.79 -15.04 7.26
C VAL A 117 7.54 -14.47 6.05
N LYS A 118 8.79 -14.84 5.82
CA LYS A 118 9.61 -14.36 4.70
C LYS A 118 9.32 -15.06 3.37
N MET A 119 8.63 -16.20 3.42
CA MET A 119 8.35 -17.02 2.25
C MET A 119 7.37 -16.36 1.31
N ASP A 120 7.46 -16.73 0.04
CA ASP A 120 6.48 -16.29 -0.94
C ASP A 120 5.12 -16.94 -0.68
N LEU A 121 4.05 -16.19 -0.93
CA LEU A 121 2.65 -16.63 -0.72
C LEU A 121 1.91 -16.83 -2.05
N HIS A 122 2.51 -16.57 -3.21
CA HIS A 122 1.89 -16.88 -4.49
C HIS A 122 1.71 -18.40 -4.65
N GLY A 123 0.47 -18.86 -4.81
CA GLY A 123 0.10 -20.28 -4.84
C GLY A 123 -0.29 -20.86 -3.48
N ALA A 124 -0.04 -20.15 -2.39
CA ALA A 124 -0.41 -20.59 -1.05
C ALA A 124 -1.93 -20.70 -0.90
N GLN A 125 -2.40 -21.79 -0.28
CA GLN A 125 -3.80 -21.93 0.10
C GLN A 125 -4.00 -21.23 1.46
N LEU A 126 -4.75 -20.13 1.43
CA LEU A 126 -4.97 -19.28 2.59
C LEU A 126 -6.44 -19.25 2.97
N THR A 127 -6.70 -19.15 4.27
CA THR A 127 -8.03 -18.94 4.83
C THR A 127 -7.99 -17.74 5.76
N VAL A 128 -8.97 -16.85 5.70
CA VAL A 128 -9.10 -15.75 6.66
C VAL A 128 -9.73 -16.31 7.94
N ILE A 129 -8.94 -16.46 8.99
CA ILE A 129 -9.43 -16.99 10.28
C ILE A 129 -10.18 -15.88 11.03
N GLN A 130 -9.59 -14.69 11.10
CA GLN A 130 -10.16 -13.54 11.80
C GLN A 130 -9.92 -12.28 10.99
N SER A 131 -10.87 -11.37 11.03
CA SER A 131 -10.74 -10.04 10.45
C SER A 131 -11.56 -9.04 11.26
N LYS A 132 -11.13 -7.78 11.26
CA LYS A 132 -11.97 -6.69 11.76
C LYS A 132 -13.29 -6.60 10.98
N CYS A 133 -13.27 -6.93 9.69
CA CYS A 133 -14.46 -6.99 8.85
C CYS A 133 -14.99 -8.42 8.79
N LYS A 134 -16.13 -8.67 9.44
CA LYS A 134 -16.74 -10.01 9.55
C LYS A 134 -17.11 -10.67 8.22
N THR A 135 -17.32 -9.88 7.17
CA THR A 135 -17.61 -10.42 5.82
C THR A 135 -16.41 -11.08 5.15
N LEU A 136 -15.19 -10.81 5.65
CA LEU A 136 -13.96 -11.42 5.15
C LEU A 136 -13.61 -12.72 5.86
N GLU A 137 -14.14 -12.94 7.07
CA GLU A 137 -13.89 -14.16 7.84
C GLU A 137 -14.43 -15.39 7.10
N GLY A 138 -13.65 -16.49 7.10
CA GLY A 138 -14.00 -17.73 6.40
C GLY A 138 -13.73 -17.73 4.89
N LEU A 139 -13.34 -16.59 4.29
CA LEU A 139 -12.89 -16.57 2.90
C LEU A 139 -11.62 -17.42 2.76
N HIS A 140 -11.65 -18.37 1.83
CA HIS A 140 -10.53 -19.26 1.55
C HIS A 140 -10.26 -19.34 0.06
N GLY A 141 -9.01 -19.60 -0.30
CA GLY A 141 -8.62 -19.73 -1.69
C GLY A 141 -7.11 -19.77 -1.91
N ILE A 142 -6.71 -19.91 -3.17
CA ILE A 142 -5.31 -19.86 -3.59
C ILE A 142 -4.92 -18.40 -3.80
N CYS A 143 -3.81 -17.97 -3.21
CA CYS A 143 -3.27 -16.64 -3.43
C CYS A 143 -2.67 -16.50 -4.82
N VAL A 144 -3.31 -15.72 -5.68
CA VAL A 144 -2.86 -15.51 -7.06
C VAL A 144 -1.93 -14.29 -7.17
N MET A 145 -2.12 -13.30 -6.31
CA MET A 145 -1.33 -12.07 -6.34
C MET A 145 -1.11 -11.54 -4.93
N ASP A 146 0.15 -11.30 -4.61
CA ASP A 146 0.59 -10.67 -3.38
C ASP A 146 1.15 -9.28 -3.66
N THR A 147 0.51 -8.26 -3.09
CA THR A 147 0.96 -6.85 -3.15
C THR A 147 1.31 -6.35 -1.76
N LYS A 148 1.83 -5.12 -1.64
CA LYS A 148 2.25 -4.54 -0.35
C LYS A 148 1.21 -4.71 0.77
N ASN A 149 -0.06 -4.40 0.52
CA ASN A 149 -1.10 -4.35 1.55
C ASN A 149 -2.26 -5.32 1.31
N ILE A 150 -2.32 -5.95 0.13
CA ILE A 150 -3.49 -6.72 -0.32
C ILE A 150 -3.02 -8.09 -0.82
N LEU A 151 -3.76 -9.13 -0.43
CA LEU A 151 -3.70 -10.45 -1.05
C LEU A 151 -4.93 -10.64 -1.93
N LYS A 152 -4.74 -11.18 -3.14
CA LYS A 152 -5.85 -11.59 -3.99
C LYS A 152 -5.99 -13.10 -3.95
N LEU A 153 -7.07 -13.58 -3.34
CA LEU A 153 -7.37 -15.00 -3.24
C LEU A 153 -8.38 -15.39 -4.31
N LEU A 154 -8.13 -16.50 -4.98
CA LEU A 154 -9.07 -17.15 -5.87
C LEU A 154 -9.83 -18.24 -5.11
N GLY A 155 -11.12 -18.03 -4.91
CA GLY A 155 -11.99 -18.99 -4.23
C GLY A 155 -12.43 -20.15 -5.12
N LEU A 156 -12.98 -21.19 -4.50
CA LEU A 156 -13.60 -22.32 -5.20
C LEU A 156 -14.79 -21.88 -6.08
N ASP A 157 -15.40 -20.73 -5.75
CA ASP A 157 -16.44 -20.06 -6.53
C ASP A 157 -15.92 -19.39 -7.82
N HIS A 158 -14.64 -19.61 -8.16
CA HIS A 158 -13.96 -19.00 -9.31
C HIS A 158 -13.97 -17.47 -9.27
N ARG A 159 -14.04 -16.87 -8.06
CA ARG A 159 -14.01 -15.42 -7.88
C ARG A 159 -12.72 -14.99 -7.19
N ILE A 160 -12.13 -13.93 -7.72
CA ILE A 160 -10.95 -13.31 -7.12
C ILE A 160 -11.42 -12.26 -6.11
N ARG A 161 -11.00 -12.41 -4.85
CA ARG A 161 -11.32 -11.52 -3.75
C ARG A 161 -10.06 -10.81 -3.29
N SER A 162 -10.12 -9.49 -3.18
CA SER A 162 -9.00 -8.68 -2.68
C SER A 162 -9.17 -8.47 -1.18
N ILE A 163 -8.23 -9.00 -0.40
CA ILE A 163 -8.28 -9.01 1.06
C ILE A 163 -7.17 -8.11 1.62
N PRO A 164 -7.50 -7.10 2.44
CA PRO A 164 -6.52 -6.25 3.10
C PRO A 164 -5.78 -7.02 4.19
N LYS A 165 -4.45 -6.93 4.20
CA LYS A 165 -3.61 -7.68 5.14
C LYS A 165 -3.59 -7.09 6.55
N SER A 166 -3.64 -5.77 6.69
CA SER A 166 -3.43 -5.08 7.96
C SER A 166 -4.38 -5.47 9.08
N GLU A 167 -5.60 -5.88 8.75
CA GLU A 167 -6.67 -6.16 9.72
C GLU A 167 -7.16 -7.62 9.65
N CYS A 168 -6.33 -8.53 9.09
CA CYS A 168 -6.68 -9.94 8.93
C CYS A 168 -5.62 -10.86 9.53
N VAL A 169 -6.08 -12.00 10.04
CA VAL A 169 -5.28 -13.15 10.45
C VAL A 169 -5.54 -14.26 9.43
N PHE A 170 -4.46 -14.77 8.85
CA PHE A 170 -4.51 -15.78 7.80
C PHE A 170 -4.07 -17.14 8.35
N GLY A 171 -4.85 -18.16 8.05
CA GLY A 171 -4.48 -19.57 8.20
C GLY A 171 -3.84 -20.06 6.92
N LEU A 172 -2.69 -20.71 7.04
CA LEU A 172 -1.94 -21.31 5.95
C LEU A 172 -1.86 -22.82 6.19
N LYS A 173 -2.33 -23.60 5.21
CA LYS A 173 -2.29 -25.06 5.29
C LYS A 173 -1.15 -25.64 4.45
N VAL A 174 -0.29 -26.45 5.08
CA VAL A 174 0.83 -27.13 4.43
C VAL A 174 0.81 -28.61 4.83
N GLY A 175 0.36 -29.49 3.93
CA GLY A 175 0.18 -30.90 4.26
C GLY A 175 -0.84 -31.09 5.41
N ASN A 176 -0.39 -31.72 6.49
CA ASN A 176 -1.18 -31.95 7.71
C ASN A 176 -1.01 -30.84 8.76
N MET A 177 -0.41 -29.72 8.36
CA MET A 177 -0.07 -28.63 9.25
C MET A 177 -0.85 -27.37 8.97
N ASP A 178 -1.25 -26.70 10.04
CA ASP A 178 -1.92 -25.40 9.98
C ASP A 178 -1.07 -24.34 10.69
N PHE A 179 -0.70 -23.30 9.96
CA PHE A 179 0.03 -22.15 10.48
C PHE A 179 -0.87 -20.93 10.53
N THR A 180 -0.66 -20.09 11.54
CA THR A 180 -1.36 -18.81 11.66
C THR A 180 -0.39 -17.66 11.43
N ILE A 181 -0.74 -16.76 10.51
CA ILE A 181 0.07 -15.61 10.12
C ILE A 181 -0.74 -14.33 10.33
N PHE A 182 -0.21 -13.42 11.15
CA PHE A 182 -0.78 -12.08 11.30
C PHE A 182 -0.48 -11.24 10.07
N GLY A 183 -1.53 -10.74 9.40
CA GLY A 183 -1.38 -9.98 8.17
C GLY A 183 -0.65 -8.64 8.35
N GLN A 184 -0.53 -8.11 9.57
CA GLN A 184 0.31 -6.95 9.87
C GLN A 184 1.77 -7.17 9.46
N HIS A 185 2.30 -8.39 9.63
CA HIS A 185 3.66 -8.75 9.22
C HIS A 185 3.82 -8.93 7.70
N LEU A 186 2.70 -9.04 6.98
CA LEU A 186 2.66 -9.20 5.53
C LEU A 186 2.51 -7.85 4.79
N ASN A 187 2.42 -6.71 5.49
CA ASN A 187 2.23 -5.35 4.93
C ASN A 187 3.47 -4.78 4.20
N ILE A 188 4.25 -5.64 3.56
CA ILE A 188 5.47 -5.33 2.83
C ILE A 188 5.38 -6.04 1.47
N ARG A 189 5.99 -5.45 0.43
CA ARG A 189 6.05 -6.11 -0.87
C ARG A 189 6.79 -7.45 -0.75
N PRO A 190 6.36 -8.53 -1.43
CA PRO A 190 6.99 -9.84 -1.33
C PRO A 190 8.52 -9.79 -1.50
N ALA A 191 9.00 -9.10 -2.55
CA ALA A 191 10.43 -8.95 -2.81
C ALA A 191 11.21 -8.25 -1.67
N GLU A 192 10.59 -7.28 -0.98
CA GLU A 192 11.22 -6.62 0.16
C GLU A 192 11.14 -7.47 1.43
N ARG A 193 10.09 -8.27 1.58
CA ARG A 193 9.81 -9.09 2.75
C ARG A 193 10.87 -10.18 2.95
N SER A 194 11.34 -10.80 1.88
CA SER A 194 12.35 -11.86 1.96
C SER A 194 13.70 -11.36 2.49
N VAL A 195 14.05 -10.10 2.22
CA VAL A 195 15.35 -9.51 2.62
C VAL A 195 15.27 -8.77 3.96
N LYS A 196 14.13 -8.17 4.29
CA LYS A 196 14.01 -7.36 5.51
C LYS A 196 14.12 -8.22 6.77
N LYS A 197 14.90 -7.73 7.73
CA LYS A 197 14.95 -8.27 9.10
C LYS A 197 13.65 -7.89 9.82
N ILE A 198 12.91 -8.90 10.27
CA ILE A 198 11.73 -8.72 11.10
C ILE A 198 12.21 -8.24 12.47
N LYS A 199 11.76 -7.06 12.90
CA LYS A 199 12.03 -6.53 14.25
C LYS A 199 10.88 -6.97 15.16
N SER A 200 11.19 -7.72 16.21
CA SER A 200 10.27 -7.91 17.33
C SER A 200 10.40 -6.70 18.25
N TYR A 201 9.29 -6.01 18.50
CA TYR A 201 9.22 -5.03 19.57
C TYR A 201 8.65 -5.76 20.77
N VAL A 202 9.50 -6.05 21.75
CA VAL A 202 9.05 -6.48 23.08
C VAL A 202 8.80 -5.19 23.84
N GLU A 203 7.54 -4.88 24.14
CA GLU A 203 7.26 -3.80 25.08
C GLU A 203 7.76 -4.25 26.47
N PRO A 204 8.71 -3.53 27.10
CA PRO A 204 9.05 -3.80 28.48
C PRO A 204 7.77 -3.57 29.32
N PHE A 205 7.50 -4.54 30.19
CA PHE A 205 6.33 -4.67 31.08
C PHE A 205 5.57 -3.37 31.36
N LYS A 206 4.23 -3.41 31.18
CA LYS A 206 3.31 -2.39 31.71
C LYS A 206 3.21 -2.48 33.22
#